data_AF-A0ABD0R7C7-F1
#
_entry.id   AF-A0ABD0R7C7-F1
#
_cell.length_a   1.000
_cell.length_b   1.000
_cell.length_c   1.000
_cell.angle_alpha   90.00
_cell.angle_beta   90.00
_cell.angle_gamma   90.00
#
_symmetry.space_group_name_H-M   'P 1'
#
loop_
_entity.id
_entity.type
_entity.pdbx_description
1 polymer ?
#
loop_
_entity_poly.entity_id
_entity_poly.type
_entity_poly.pdbx_seq_one_letter_code
_entity_poly.pdbx_strand_id
1 'polypeptide(L)'
;MQKWLWLSLEPPMNNHNLSNYNGLFNWTMSYRRDADIFMPYGELVSKRTNGTYVIPKKSDCLVCWVVSKYKANQSRSLVFQQLKKHIPSKLIEVYGLWSRRPLSNKKLLSTISQCYFYLAFENSVSTDYITEKLWRNSLQAGSVPVVLGPPRNIYELSIPPESFIHVKDFSSIKALATFLNQVAADRKR
;
A
#
# COMPACT_ATOMS: atom_id res chain seq x y z
N MET A 1 -11.03 -17.31 -35.40
CA MET A 1 -11.87 -16.35 -34.65
C MET A 1 -10.95 -15.54 -33.75
N GLN A 2 -11.01 -14.19 -33.81
CA GLN A 2 -10.17 -13.32 -32.98
C GLN A 2 -10.76 -13.21 -31.56
N LYS A 3 -9.91 -13.30 -30.53
CA LYS A 3 -10.28 -13.10 -29.12
C LYS A 3 -9.76 -11.74 -28.64
N TRP A 4 -10.57 -11.03 -27.87
CA TRP A 4 -10.22 -9.73 -27.30
C TRP A 4 -10.14 -9.79 -25.77
N LEU A 5 -9.11 -9.15 -25.21
CA LEU A 5 -8.85 -9.10 -23.77
C LEU A 5 -9.02 -7.66 -23.26
N TRP A 6 -9.80 -7.48 -22.20
CA TRP A 6 -9.80 -6.24 -21.44
C TRP A 6 -8.75 -6.33 -20.33
N LEU A 7 -7.75 -5.44 -20.36
CA LEU A 7 -6.71 -5.33 -19.34
C LEU A 7 -6.92 -4.06 -18.54
N SER A 8 -7.13 -4.18 -17.22
CA SER A 8 -7.05 -3.05 -16.30
C SER A 8 -6.51 -3.48 -14.94
N LEU A 9 -5.57 -2.69 -14.42
CA LEU A 9 -5.08 -2.84 -13.05
C LEU A 9 -5.70 -1.81 -12.09
N GLU A 10 -6.63 -0.97 -12.56
CA GLU A 10 -7.34 -0.01 -11.72
C GLU A 10 -8.75 -0.52 -11.38
N PRO A 11 -9.30 -0.21 -10.19
CA PRO A 11 -10.65 -0.60 -9.82
C PRO A 11 -11.70 0.04 -10.73
N PRO A 12 -12.91 -0.55 -10.87
CA PRO A 12 -13.93 -0.07 -11.81
C PRO A 12 -14.21 1.44 -11.71
N MET A 13 -14.27 1.98 -10.49
CA MET A 13 -14.48 3.42 -10.22
C MET A 13 -13.37 4.36 -10.72
N ASN A 14 -12.19 3.82 -11.04
CA ASN A 14 -11.05 4.57 -11.57
C ASN A 14 -10.88 4.38 -13.08
N ASN A 15 -11.67 3.51 -13.71
CA ASN A 15 -11.68 3.34 -15.16
C ASN A 15 -12.58 4.39 -15.82
N HIS A 16 -12.35 4.63 -17.11
CA HIS A 16 -13.27 5.42 -17.94
C HIS A 16 -14.57 4.65 -18.18
N ASN A 17 -15.60 5.34 -18.68
CA ASN A 17 -16.86 4.69 -19.08
C ASN A 17 -16.60 3.71 -20.23
N LEU A 18 -16.84 2.41 -19.98
CA LEU A 18 -16.61 1.33 -20.95
C LEU A 18 -17.87 0.87 -21.68
N SER A 19 -19.02 1.53 -21.49
CA SER A 19 -20.31 1.12 -22.09
C SER A 19 -20.25 0.94 -23.61
N ASN A 20 -19.48 1.76 -24.31
CA ASN A 20 -19.28 1.66 -25.76
C ASN A 20 -18.54 0.37 -26.20
N TYR A 21 -17.95 -0.36 -25.27
CA TYR A 21 -17.21 -1.61 -25.51
C TYR A 21 -17.95 -2.83 -24.97
N ASN A 22 -19.23 -2.69 -24.61
CA ASN A 22 -20.05 -3.80 -24.13
C ASN A 22 -20.09 -4.95 -25.15
N GLY A 23 -19.80 -6.16 -24.68
CA GLY A 23 -19.77 -7.37 -25.52
C GLY A 23 -18.53 -7.51 -26.42
N LEU A 24 -17.61 -6.53 -26.41
CA LEU A 24 -16.42 -6.58 -27.27
C LEU A 24 -15.36 -7.56 -26.75
N PHE A 25 -15.16 -7.60 -25.43
CA PHE A 25 -14.11 -8.40 -24.81
C PHE A 25 -14.59 -9.80 -24.47
N ASN A 26 -13.77 -10.80 -24.77
CA ASN A 26 -14.03 -12.19 -24.42
C ASN A 26 -13.46 -12.56 -23.05
N TRP A 27 -12.37 -11.90 -22.65
CA TRP A 27 -11.66 -12.18 -21.40
C TRP A 27 -11.31 -10.89 -20.67
N THR A 28 -11.07 -11.03 -19.38
CA THR A 28 -10.61 -9.99 -18.47
C THR A 28 -9.26 -10.37 -17.88
N MET A 29 -8.31 -9.43 -17.88
CA MET A 29 -7.04 -9.54 -17.17
C MET A 29 -6.92 -8.41 -16.17
N SER A 30 -6.89 -8.74 -14.88
CA SER A 30 -6.87 -7.73 -13.81
C SER A 30 -6.33 -8.29 -12.49
N TYR A 31 -6.18 -7.41 -11.50
CA TYR A 31 -5.83 -7.78 -10.14
C TYR A 31 -6.96 -8.51 -9.39
N ARG A 32 -8.19 -8.58 -9.93
CA ARG A 32 -9.28 -9.32 -9.28
C ARG A 32 -9.08 -10.81 -9.45
N ARG A 33 -9.30 -11.57 -8.38
CA ARG A 33 -9.08 -13.03 -8.39
C ARG A 33 -10.12 -13.80 -9.20
N ASP A 34 -11.25 -13.16 -9.52
CA ASP A 34 -12.30 -13.70 -10.39
C ASP A 34 -12.19 -13.22 -11.85
N ALA A 35 -11.07 -12.59 -12.24
CA ALA A 35 -10.78 -12.32 -13.65
C ALA A 35 -10.38 -13.61 -14.38
N ASP A 36 -10.61 -13.66 -15.70
CA ASP A 36 -10.20 -14.81 -16.53
C ASP A 36 -8.68 -15.04 -16.47
N ILE A 37 -7.91 -13.94 -16.38
CA ILE A 37 -6.46 -13.96 -16.17
C ILE A 37 -6.15 -13.08 -14.95
N PHE A 38 -5.85 -13.73 -13.82
CA PHE A 38 -5.44 -13.05 -12.60
C PHE A 38 -4.01 -12.51 -12.74
N MET A 39 -3.86 -11.19 -12.54
CA MET A 39 -2.59 -10.45 -12.63
C MET A 39 -2.36 -9.64 -11.35
N PRO A 40 -1.81 -10.25 -10.27
CA PRO A 40 -1.53 -9.55 -9.04
C PRO A 40 -0.35 -8.57 -9.19
N TYR A 41 -0.30 -7.56 -8.31
CA TYR A 41 0.82 -6.63 -8.23
C TYR A 41 2.08 -7.22 -7.59
N GLY A 42 1.94 -8.32 -6.88
CA GLY A 42 3.03 -9.01 -6.20
C GLY A 42 2.56 -10.29 -5.54
N GLU A 43 3.52 -11.12 -5.17
CA GLU A 43 3.30 -12.41 -4.52
C GLU A 43 4.46 -12.69 -3.54
N LEU A 44 4.18 -13.50 -2.53
CA LEU A 44 5.23 -14.06 -1.69
C LEU A 44 5.83 -15.29 -2.38
N VAL A 45 7.14 -15.26 -2.56
CA VAL A 45 7.90 -16.39 -3.11
C VAL A 45 8.79 -16.97 -2.02
N SER A 46 8.85 -18.31 -1.97
CA SER A 46 9.77 -19.00 -1.06
C SER A 46 11.21 -18.63 -1.42
N LYS A 47 12.00 -18.29 -0.40
CA LYS A 47 13.40 -17.92 -0.58
C LYS A 47 14.21 -19.16 -0.96
N ARG A 48 14.80 -19.17 -2.16
CA ARG A 48 15.60 -20.29 -2.66
C ARG A 48 17.05 -20.28 -2.15
N THR A 49 17.49 -19.22 -1.46
CA THR A 49 18.88 -19.05 -1.02
C THR A 49 18.99 -18.69 0.46
N ASN A 50 20.03 -19.21 1.12
CA ASN A 50 20.31 -18.99 2.56
C ASN A 50 20.87 -17.60 2.89
N GLY A 51 20.69 -16.59 2.03
CA GLY A 51 21.11 -15.23 2.35
C GLY A 51 20.40 -14.72 3.60
N THR A 52 21.10 -14.01 4.48
CA THR A 52 20.45 -13.31 5.59
C THR A 52 19.76 -12.05 5.06
N TYR A 53 18.49 -11.83 5.43
CA TYR A 53 17.85 -10.54 5.15
C TYR A 53 18.32 -9.54 6.21
N VAL A 54 18.98 -8.47 5.78
CA VAL A 54 19.43 -7.40 6.68
C VAL A 54 18.34 -6.33 6.73
N ILE A 55 17.80 -6.11 7.92
CA ILE A 55 16.83 -5.04 8.15
C ILE A 55 17.52 -3.70 7.90
N PRO A 56 16.99 -2.84 7.01
CA PRO A 56 17.57 -1.52 6.76
C PRO A 56 17.63 -0.68 8.02
N LYS A 57 18.72 0.06 8.22
CA LYS A 57 18.87 0.99 9.34
C LYS A 57 17.76 2.05 9.29
N LYS A 58 16.99 2.14 10.37
CA LYS A 58 15.94 3.15 10.55
C LYS A 58 16.52 4.49 11.00
N SER A 59 15.90 5.58 10.57
CA SER A 59 16.13 6.93 11.07
C SER A 59 15.09 7.27 12.15
N ASP A 60 14.98 8.54 12.52
CA ASP A 60 13.91 9.03 13.41
C ASP A 60 12.54 9.15 12.70
N CYS A 61 12.44 8.75 11.42
CA CYS A 61 11.19 8.72 10.69
C CYS A 61 10.27 7.60 11.22
N LEU A 62 9.18 7.96 11.90
CA LEU A 62 8.19 6.98 12.34
C LEU A 62 7.35 6.49 11.16
N VAL A 63 6.77 7.43 10.41
CA VAL A 63 5.84 7.13 9.31
C VAL A 63 6.25 7.89 8.06
N CYS A 64 6.26 7.23 6.91
CA CYS A 64 6.28 7.94 5.63
C CYS A 64 5.13 7.60 4.69
N TRP A 65 4.84 8.55 3.81
CA TRP A 65 3.84 8.40 2.77
C TRP A 65 4.34 8.99 1.46
N VAL A 66 4.28 8.18 0.39
CA VAL A 66 4.62 8.64 -0.97
C VAL A 66 3.33 8.72 -1.77
N VAL A 67 2.92 9.93 -2.15
CA VAL A 67 1.63 10.16 -2.80
C VAL A 67 1.73 11.19 -3.93
N SER A 68 1.19 10.82 -5.09
CA SER A 68 1.14 11.69 -6.27
C SER A 68 -0.25 12.25 -6.56
N LYS A 69 -1.28 11.39 -6.60
CA LYS A 69 -2.66 11.79 -6.94
C LYS A 69 -3.51 12.10 -5.70
N TYR A 70 -3.18 13.12 -4.92
CA TYR A 70 -3.96 13.46 -3.72
C TYR A 70 -5.35 14.01 -4.06
N LYS A 71 -6.37 13.55 -3.33
CA LYS A 71 -7.73 14.12 -3.36
C LYS A 71 -8.25 14.22 -1.93
N ALA A 72 -8.65 15.42 -1.50
CA ALA A 72 -8.98 15.68 -0.09
C ALA A 72 -10.14 14.82 0.46
N ASN A 73 -11.09 14.45 -0.41
CA ASN A 73 -12.27 13.66 -0.07
C ASN A 73 -12.06 12.14 -0.12
N GLN A 74 -10.87 11.64 -0.47
CA GLN A 74 -10.58 10.20 -0.43
C GLN A 74 -10.33 9.72 1.00
N SER A 75 -10.75 8.49 1.31
CA SER A 75 -10.55 7.86 2.62
C SER A 75 -9.09 7.92 3.08
N ARG A 76 -8.12 7.64 2.20
CA ARG A 76 -6.68 7.73 2.52
C ARG A 76 -6.23 9.12 2.98
N SER A 77 -6.80 10.16 2.37
CA SER A 77 -6.47 11.55 2.70
C SER A 77 -7.07 11.91 4.04
N LEU A 78 -8.33 11.54 4.28
CA LEU A 78 -9.00 11.76 5.55
C LEU A 78 -8.27 11.05 6.70
N VAL A 79 -7.90 9.78 6.51
CA VAL A 79 -7.11 9.01 7.49
C VAL A 79 -5.77 9.67 7.75
N PHE A 80 -5.02 10.05 6.72
CA PHE A 80 -3.73 10.74 6.88
C PHE A 80 -3.87 12.08 7.63
N GLN A 81 -4.88 12.88 7.28
CA GLN A 81 -5.12 14.19 7.92
C GLN A 81 -5.50 14.06 9.41
N GLN A 82 -6.13 12.96 9.82
CA GLN A 82 -6.37 12.68 11.24
C GLN A 82 -5.12 12.11 11.92
N LEU A 83 -4.40 11.20 11.26
CA LEU A 83 -3.21 10.55 11.79
C LEU A 83 -2.12 11.57 12.15
N LYS A 84 -1.88 12.54 11.25
CA LYS A 84 -0.87 13.58 11.45
C LYS A 84 -1.14 14.51 12.65
N LYS A 85 -2.36 14.51 13.20
CA LYS A 85 -2.69 15.30 14.41
C LYS A 85 -2.20 14.62 15.69
N HIS A 86 -1.92 13.33 15.63
CA HIS A 86 -1.57 12.50 16.78
C HIS A 86 -0.11 12.04 16.77
N ILE A 87 0.65 12.38 15.73
CA ILE A 87 2.08 12.09 15.60
C ILE A 87 2.81 13.42 15.40
N PRO A 88 3.89 13.71 16.15
CA PRO A 88 4.70 14.90 15.94
C PRO A 88 5.15 15.03 14.48
N SER A 89 5.00 16.22 13.89
CA SER A 89 5.27 16.47 12.47
C SER A 89 6.70 16.06 12.05
N LYS A 90 7.68 16.21 12.94
CA LYS A 90 9.08 15.81 12.72
C LYS A 90 9.30 14.30 12.52
N LEU A 91 8.32 13.47 12.87
CA LEU A 91 8.37 12.01 12.72
C LEU A 91 7.60 11.52 11.48
N ILE A 92 7.03 12.45 10.69
CA ILE A 92 6.24 12.13 9.50
C ILE A 92 6.93 12.70 8.26
N GLU A 93 7.29 11.82 7.34
CA GLU A 93 7.84 12.21 6.04
C GLU A 93 6.83 12.01 4.92
N VAL A 94 6.59 13.07 4.12
CA VAL A 94 5.69 12.99 2.97
C VAL A 94 6.43 13.35 1.68
N TYR A 95 6.37 12.43 0.72
CA TYR A 95 6.99 12.56 -0.59
C TYR A 95 5.97 12.38 -1.71
N GLY A 96 6.42 12.60 -2.94
CA GLY A 96 5.64 12.47 -4.16
C GLY A 96 5.28 13.82 -4.76
N LEU A 97 4.54 13.77 -5.87
CA LEU A 97 4.19 14.97 -6.64
C LEU A 97 3.31 15.92 -5.83
N TRP A 98 2.42 15.39 -4.97
CA TRP A 98 1.53 16.22 -4.17
C TRP A 98 2.28 17.10 -3.16
N SER A 99 3.30 16.56 -2.49
CA SER A 99 4.10 17.32 -1.52
C SER A 99 5.26 18.09 -2.17
N ARG A 100 5.33 18.15 -3.52
CA ARG A 100 6.43 18.76 -4.29
C ARG A 100 7.81 18.19 -3.91
N ARG A 101 7.86 16.94 -3.44
CA ARG A 101 9.08 16.20 -3.08
C ARG A 101 9.11 14.87 -3.84
N PRO A 102 9.19 14.87 -5.19
CA PRO A 102 9.18 13.63 -5.97
C PRO A 102 10.40 12.78 -5.66
N LEU A 103 10.22 11.46 -5.67
CA LEU A 103 11.30 10.49 -5.55
C LEU A 103 11.50 9.79 -6.89
N SER A 104 12.76 9.68 -7.33
CA SER A 104 13.09 8.85 -8.49
C SER A 104 12.98 7.37 -8.13
N ASN A 105 12.79 6.51 -9.14
CA ASN A 105 12.74 5.05 -8.94
C ASN A 105 13.95 4.51 -8.18
N LYS A 106 15.14 5.11 -8.38
CA LYS A 106 16.39 4.74 -7.70
C LYS A 106 16.42 5.12 -6.20
N LYS A 107 15.73 6.19 -5.81
CA LYS A 107 15.71 6.69 -4.43
C LYS A 107 14.51 6.19 -3.62
N LEU A 108 13.45 5.75 -4.29
CA LEU A 108 12.17 5.42 -3.66
C LEU A 108 12.31 4.41 -2.51
N LEU A 109 12.93 3.26 -2.76
CA LEU A 109 13.06 2.21 -1.74
C LEU A 109 14.01 2.61 -0.61
N SER A 110 15.16 3.22 -0.94
CA SER A 110 16.15 3.64 0.07
C SER A 110 15.69 4.82 0.93
N THR A 111 14.75 5.62 0.44
CA THR A 111 14.08 6.65 1.25
C THR A 111 13.02 6.03 2.15
N ILE A 112 12.14 5.17 1.61
CA ILE A 112 11.10 4.54 2.43
C ILE A 112 11.72 3.68 3.54
N SER A 113 12.79 2.94 3.23
CA SER A 113 13.46 2.03 4.17
C SER A 113 13.93 2.69 5.47
N GLN A 114 14.12 4.01 5.48
CA GLN A 114 14.52 4.77 6.66
C GLN A 114 13.40 4.92 7.68
N CYS A 115 12.13 4.72 7.28
CA CYS A 115 10.99 4.85 8.17
C CYS A 115 10.59 3.50 8.75
N TYR A 116 10.04 3.49 9.97
CA TYR A 116 9.50 2.26 10.56
C TYR A 116 8.28 1.78 9.79
N PHE A 117 7.35 2.71 9.53
CA PHE A 117 6.08 2.43 8.90
C PHE A 117 5.93 3.17 7.56
N TYR A 118 5.38 2.48 6.58
CA TYR A 118 4.97 3.08 5.31
C TYR A 118 3.44 3.04 5.18
N LEU A 119 2.84 4.19 4.87
CA LEU A 119 1.39 4.27 4.62
C LEU A 119 1.06 3.71 3.23
N ALA A 120 0.82 2.40 3.18
CA ALA A 120 0.41 1.67 1.99
C ALA A 120 -1.09 1.87 1.70
N PHE A 121 -1.51 3.13 1.54
CA PHE A 121 -2.91 3.49 1.37
C PHE A 121 -3.34 3.49 -0.09
N GLU A 122 -4.29 2.62 -0.43
CA GLU A 122 -4.84 2.56 -1.76
C GLU A 122 -5.68 3.79 -2.11
N ASN A 123 -5.71 4.12 -3.40
CA ASN A 123 -6.49 5.26 -3.89
C ASN A 123 -8.00 5.01 -3.82
N SER A 124 -8.42 3.75 -3.67
CA SER A 124 -9.79 3.29 -3.56
C SER A 124 -9.85 2.03 -2.67
N VAL A 125 -10.94 1.88 -1.91
CA VAL A 125 -11.23 0.63 -1.19
C VAL A 125 -12.01 -0.27 -2.15
N SER A 126 -11.36 -1.31 -2.66
CA SER A 126 -11.96 -2.24 -3.63
C SER A 126 -11.50 -3.67 -3.36
N THR A 127 -12.35 -4.64 -3.68
CA THR A 127 -12.09 -6.07 -3.50
C THR A 127 -10.81 -6.47 -4.22
N ASP A 128 -9.92 -7.21 -3.55
CA ASP A 128 -8.62 -7.69 -4.06
C ASP A 128 -7.59 -6.61 -4.45
N TYR A 129 -7.93 -5.33 -4.32
CA TYR A 129 -7.06 -4.24 -4.79
C TYR A 129 -5.92 -3.96 -3.80
N ILE A 130 -4.81 -4.68 -3.99
CA ILE A 130 -3.58 -4.59 -3.21
C ILE A 130 -2.42 -4.37 -4.18
N THR A 131 -1.79 -3.19 -4.14
CA THR A 131 -0.88 -2.78 -5.23
C THR A 131 0.60 -2.73 -4.84
N GLU A 132 1.42 -2.08 -5.68
CA GLU A 132 2.83 -1.77 -5.42
C GLU A 132 3.07 -1.08 -4.07
N LYS A 133 2.04 -0.45 -3.49
CA LYS A 133 2.13 0.20 -2.18
C LYS A 133 2.47 -0.79 -1.09
N LEU A 134 1.82 -1.96 -1.08
CA LEU A 134 2.14 -3.05 -0.15
C LEU A 134 3.45 -3.72 -0.56
N TRP A 135 3.52 -4.20 -1.80
CA TRP A 135 4.57 -5.12 -2.24
C TRP A 135 5.93 -4.44 -2.37
N ARG A 136 6.00 -3.45 -3.26
CA ARG A 136 7.25 -2.80 -3.64
C ARG A 136 7.63 -1.71 -2.63
N ASN A 137 6.69 -0.86 -2.24
CA ASN A 137 7.02 0.33 -1.48
C ASN A 137 7.19 0.04 0.02
N SER A 138 6.42 -0.86 0.63
CA SER A 138 6.64 -1.30 2.02
C SER A 138 7.53 -2.53 2.15
N LEU A 139 7.05 -3.71 1.74
CA LEU A 139 7.71 -4.99 2.06
C LEU A 139 9.13 -5.05 1.46
N GLN A 140 9.27 -4.74 0.17
CA GLN A 140 10.57 -4.73 -0.49
C GLN A 140 11.50 -3.62 0.03
N ALA A 141 10.97 -2.50 0.54
CA ALA A 141 11.77 -1.47 1.19
C ALA A 141 12.15 -1.81 2.65
N GLY A 142 11.60 -2.89 3.22
CA GLY A 142 11.82 -3.27 4.62
C GLY A 142 11.13 -2.34 5.62
N SER A 143 10.01 -1.72 5.25
CA SER A 143 9.18 -0.91 6.16
C SER A 143 7.85 -1.60 6.40
N VAL A 144 7.36 -1.54 7.64
CA VAL A 144 6.12 -2.21 8.02
C VAL A 144 4.93 -1.50 7.35
N PRO A 145 4.12 -2.20 6.55
CA PRO A 145 2.97 -1.59 5.88
C PRO A 145 1.86 -1.25 6.87
N VAL A 146 1.40 0.00 6.83
CA VAL A 146 0.12 0.43 7.40
C VAL A 146 -0.86 0.57 6.25
N VAL A 147 -1.81 -0.37 6.16
CA VAL A 147 -2.64 -0.56 4.97
C VAL A 147 -4.03 0.04 5.13
N LEU A 148 -4.55 0.57 4.01
CA LEU A 148 -5.93 0.99 3.86
C LEU A 148 -6.38 0.63 2.44
N GLY A 149 -7.23 -0.39 2.31
CA GLY A 149 -7.71 -0.93 1.04
C GLY A 149 -8.84 -1.93 1.29
N PRO A 150 -8.81 -3.15 0.71
CA PRO A 150 -9.82 -4.18 0.98
C PRO A 150 -9.89 -4.58 2.47
N PRO A 151 -10.89 -5.38 2.88
CA PRO A 151 -10.95 -5.91 4.24
C PRO A 151 -9.71 -6.75 4.61
N ARG A 152 -9.38 -6.82 5.92
CA ARG A 152 -8.19 -7.48 6.45
C ARG A 152 -7.99 -8.91 5.94
N ASN A 153 -9.05 -9.71 5.93
CA ASN A 153 -9.00 -11.11 5.46
C ASN A 153 -8.53 -11.24 4.01
N ILE A 154 -8.66 -10.21 3.17
CA ILE A 154 -8.15 -10.21 1.80
C ILE A 154 -6.64 -10.11 1.76
N TYR A 155 -6.03 -9.33 2.66
CA TYR A 155 -4.57 -9.28 2.81
C TYR A 155 -4.01 -10.61 3.33
N GLU A 156 -4.70 -11.24 4.28
CA GLU A 156 -4.30 -12.51 4.91
C GLU A 156 -4.28 -13.70 3.94
N LEU A 157 -4.93 -13.57 2.78
CA LEU A 157 -4.86 -14.56 1.70
C LEU A 157 -3.53 -14.50 0.93
N SER A 158 -2.77 -13.39 1.08
CA SER A 158 -1.54 -13.13 0.32
C SER A 158 -0.31 -12.96 1.20
N ILE A 159 -0.46 -12.47 2.45
CA ILE A 159 0.64 -12.22 3.38
C ILE A 159 0.26 -12.61 4.83
N PRO A 160 1.23 -12.97 5.70
CA PRO A 160 0.95 -13.32 7.10
C PRO A 160 0.23 -12.21 7.88
N PRO A 161 -0.69 -12.54 8.80
CA PRO A 161 -1.50 -11.56 9.53
C PRO A 161 -0.66 -10.56 10.37
N GLU A 162 0.50 -10.99 10.86
CA GLU A 162 1.41 -10.15 11.66
C GLU A 162 2.40 -9.32 10.82
N SER A 163 2.31 -9.38 9.49
CA SER A 163 3.23 -8.68 8.58
C SER A 163 2.74 -7.30 8.14
N PHE A 164 1.56 -6.88 8.58
CA PHE A 164 0.96 -5.58 8.24
C PHE A 164 0.05 -5.07 9.35
N ILE A 165 -0.17 -3.75 9.36
CA ILE A 165 -1.06 -3.07 10.29
C ILE A 165 -2.24 -2.55 9.49
N HIS A 166 -3.44 -3.07 9.73
CA HIS A 166 -4.63 -2.62 9.01
C HIS A 166 -5.33 -1.48 9.77
N VAL A 167 -5.59 -0.35 9.09
CA VAL A 167 -6.14 0.85 9.74
C VAL A 167 -7.46 0.58 10.47
N LYS A 168 -8.29 -0.33 9.96
CA LYS A 168 -9.59 -0.67 10.56
C LYS A 168 -9.53 -1.61 11.76
N ASP A 169 -8.34 -2.06 12.16
CA ASP A 169 -8.19 -2.90 13.36
C ASP A 169 -8.25 -2.05 14.65
N PHE A 170 -8.22 -0.73 14.50
CA PHE A 170 -8.21 0.22 15.61
C PHE A 170 -9.57 0.90 15.74
N SER A 171 -10.00 1.09 16.99
CA SER A 171 -11.22 1.82 17.33
C SER A 171 -11.19 3.29 16.93
N SER A 172 -10.00 3.87 16.73
CA SER A 172 -9.82 5.25 16.27
C SER A 172 -8.43 5.45 15.64
N ILE A 173 -8.29 6.53 14.85
CA ILE A 173 -6.98 6.93 14.30
C ILE A 173 -6.00 7.34 15.41
N LYS A 174 -6.48 7.85 16.55
CA LYS A 174 -5.66 8.10 17.73
C LYS A 174 -5.09 6.80 18.29
N ALA A 175 -5.90 5.74 18.38
CA ALA A 175 -5.46 4.42 18.83
C ALA A 175 -4.40 3.83 17.89
N LEU A 176 -4.58 3.98 16.57
CA LEU A 176 -3.54 3.62 15.58
C LEU A 176 -2.24 4.41 15.84
N ALA A 177 -2.30 5.74 16.00
CA ALA A 177 -1.12 6.56 16.28
C ALA A 177 -0.41 6.13 17.57
N THR A 178 -1.15 5.84 18.64
CA THR A 178 -0.60 5.32 19.90
C THR A 178 0.11 3.99 19.68
N PHE A 179 -0.51 3.06 18.96
CA PHE A 179 0.08 1.77 18.64
C PHE A 179 1.39 1.89 17.85
N LEU A 180 1.42 2.72 16.81
CA LEU A 180 2.64 2.94 16.02
C LEU A 180 3.81 3.46 16.87
N ASN A 181 3.54 4.40 17.79
CA ASN A 181 4.56 4.91 18.71
C ASN A 181 5.05 3.83 19.69
N GLN A 182 4.14 3.01 20.23
CA GLN A 182 4.49 1.92 21.16
C GLN A 182 5.38 0.88 20.48
N VAL A 183 4.99 0.42 19.30
CA VAL A 183 5.75 -0.58 18.53
C VAL A 183 7.13 -0.04 18.14
N ALA A 184 7.25 1.22 17.72
CA ALA A 184 8.55 1.80 17.37
C ALA A 184 9.46 2.06 18.58
N ALA A 185 8.89 2.20 19.78
CA ALA A 185 9.65 2.36 21.03
C ALA A 185 10.21 1.02 21.54
N ASP A 186 9.53 -0.09 21.26
CA ASP A 186 9.96 -1.44 21.62
C ASP A 186 11.03 -1.98 20.65
N ARG A 187 12.24 -1.42 20.74
CA ARG A 187 13.38 -1.75 19.85
C ARG A 187 13.99 -3.14 20.07
N LYS A 188 13.37 -4.02 20.88
CA LYS A 188 13.99 -5.26 21.38
C LYS A 188 13.21 -6.55 21.09
N ARG A 189 12.11 -6.51 20.33
CA ARG A 189 11.48 -7.73 19.83
C ARG A 189 12.01 -8.14 18.46
#